data_AF-A0A914E3B3-F1
#
_entry.id   AF-A0A914E3B3-F1
#
_cell.length_a   1.000
_cell.length_b   1.000
_cell.length_c   1.000
_cell.angle_alpha   90.00
_cell.angle_beta   90.00
_cell.angle_gamma   90.00
#
_symmetry.space_group_name_H-M   'P 1'
#
loop_
_entity.id
_entity.type
_entity.pdbx_description
1 polymer ?
#
loop_
_entity_poly.entity_id
_entity_poly.type
_entity_poly.pdbx_seq_one_letter_code
_entity_poly.pdbx_strand_id
1 'polypeptide(L)'
;MNESSASVRTVSEHANYFMNLLDRITENDNEVDNELRQLGSKHVFLLDMGIGVPDLEKFGEIVADAFLKLDGIRQSKEATKAWRMLIASIVDHIRVGFESEVRLRKRKGSVFPDGFDESLYDRRNSMPDPRRPSLSLHANSIDNVTRKLSQM
;
A
#
# COMPACT_ATOMS: atom_id res chain seq x y z
N MET A 1 2.72 8.03 -31.17
CA MET A 1 1.45 7.32 -31.41
C MET A 1 0.69 7.33 -30.10
N ASN A 2 -0.51 7.89 -30.09
CA ASN A 2 -1.29 8.18 -28.89
C ASN A 2 -2.28 7.04 -28.69
N GLU A 3 -1.89 5.97 -27.99
CA GLU A 3 -2.83 4.94 -27.58
C GLU A 3 -3.73 5.53 -26.49
N SER A 4 -4.96 5.78 -26.89
CA SER A 4 -6.01 6.22 -25.99
C SER A 4 -6.19 5.16 -24.92
N SER A 5 -6.11 5.56 -23.65
CA SER A 5 -6.49 4.77 -22.47
C SER A 5 -7.91 4.21 -22.68
N ALA A 6 -8.02 3.05 -23.34
CA ALA A 6 -9.27 2.35 -23.51
C ALA A 6 -9.79 2.02 -22.12
N SER A 7 -10.96 2.55 -21.78
CA SER A 7 -11.66 2.15 -20.56
C SER A 7 -11.89 0.65 -20.66
N VAL A 8 -11.27 -0.11 -19.76
CA VAL A 8 -11.49 -1.55 -19.61
C VAL A 8 -12.94 -1.75 -19.14
N ARG A 9 -13.74 -2.48 -19.92
CA ARG A 9 -15.19 -2.66 -19.68
C ARG A 9 -15.54 -4.07 -19.23
N THR A 10 -14.65 -5.04 -19.45
CA THR A 10 -14.87 -6.44 -19.09
C THR A 10 -13.71 -7.03 -18.30
N VAL A 11 -13.98 -8.10 -17.55
CA VAL A 11 -12.94 -8.85 -16.82
C VAL A 11 -11.90 -9.43 -17.78
N SER A 12 -12.31 -9.87 -18.97
CA SER A 12 -11.38 -10.40 -19.98
C SER A 12 -10.43 -9.31 -20.49
N GLU A 13 -10.93 -8.11 -20.74
CA GLU A 13 -10.09 -6.96 -21.13
C GLU A 13 -9.12 -6.58 -19.99
N HIS A 14 -9.56 -6.66 -18.73
CA HIS A 14 -8.71 -6.39 -17.58
C HIS A 14 -7.57 -7.41 -17.44
N ALA A 15 -7.87 -8.69 -17.65
CA ALA A 15 -6.88 -9.75 -17.66
C ALA A 15 -5.88 -9.58 -18.82
N ASN A 16 -6.37 -9.27 -20.03
CA ASN A 16 -5.51 -9.02 -21.19
C ASN A 16 -4.60 -7.80 -20.96
N TYR A 17 -5.13 -6.73 -20.38
CA TYR A 17 -4.32 -5.56 -20.03
C TYR A 17 -3.22 -5.92 -19.00
N PHE A 18 -3.54 -6.73 -18.00
CA PHE A 18 -2.54 -7.21 -17.04
C PHE A 18 -1.46 -8.08 -17.70
N MET A 19 -1.82 -8.95 -18.65
CA MET A 19 -0.85 -9.74 -19.40
C MET A 19 0.06 -8.85 -20.27
N ASN A 20 -0.50 -7.89 -20.99
CA ASN A 20 0.29 -6.93 -21.77
C ASN A 20 1.26 -6.12 -20.89
N LEU A 21 0.84 -5.81 -19.65
CA LEU A 21 1.71 -5.14 -18.70
C LEU A 21 2.89 -6.03 -18.30
N LEU A 22 2.66 -7.33 -18.07
CA LEU A 22 3.74 -8.28 -17.79
C LEU A 22 4.71 -8.41 -18.96
N ASP A 23 4.21 -8.47 -20.20
CA ASP A 23 5.05 -8.52 -21.39
C ASP A 23 5.97 -7.30 -21.45
N ARG A 24 5.42 -6.10 -21.26
CA ARG A 24 6.20 -4.85 -21.23
C ARG A 24 7.23 -4.82 -20.09
N ILE A 25 6.91 -5.37 -18.92
CA ILE A 25 7.90 -5.50 -17.83
C ILE A 25 9.04 -6.43 -18.24
N THR A 26 8.73 -7.55 -18.89
CA THR A 26 9.77 -8.48 -19.37
C THR A 26 10.63 -7.89 -20.49
N GLU A 27 10.09 -6.93 -21.24
CA GLU A 27 10.82 -6.14 -22.24
C GLU A 27 11.58 -4.95 -21.63
N ASN A 28 11.55 -4.80 -20.30
CA ASN A 28 12.24 -3.74 -19.54
C ASN A 28 11.79 -2.32 -19.96
N ASP A 29 10.48 -2.14 -20.17
CA ASP A 29 9.87 -0.83 -20.37
C ASP A 29 9.91 0.00 -19.07
N ASN A 30 10.67 1.09 -19.10
CA ASN A 30 10.91 1.96 -17.95
C ASN A 30 9.67 2.76 -17.50
N GLU A 31 8.64 2.86 -18.35
CA GLU A 31 7.42 3.61 -18.01
C GLU A 31 6.42 2.79 -17.17
N VAL A 32 6.60 1.47 -17.11
CA VAL A 32 5.64 0.58 -16.45
C VAL A 32 5.55 0.86 -14.95
N ASP A 33 6.65 1.22 -14.29
CA ASP A 33 6.66 1.55 -12.87
C ASP A 33 5.75 2.73 -12.52
N ASN A 34 5.71 3.73 -13.40
CA ASN A 34 4.85 4.90 -13.25
C ASN A 34 3.40 4.55 -13.60
N GLU A 35 3.19 3.74 -14.64
CA GLU A 35 1.86 3.25 -15.02
C GLU A 35 1.21 2.40 -13.92
N LEU A 36 1.97 1.52 -13.26
CA LEU A 36 1.53 0.73 -12.10
C LEU A 36 1.03 1.62 -10.95
N ARG A 37 1.75 2.72 -10.68
CA ARG A 37 1.31 3.70 -9.66
C ARG A 37 0.03 4.42 -10.10
N GLN A 38 -0.07 4.81 -11.37
CA GLN A 38 -1.29 5.43 -11.90
C GLN A 38 -2.48 4.47 -11.86
N LEU A 39 -2.27 3.17 -12.11
CA LEU A 39 -3.28 2.14 -11.95
C LEU A 39 -3.76 2.10 -10.49
N GLY A 40 -2.84 2.05 -9.53
CA GLY A 40 -3.17 2.15 -8.11
C GLY A 40 -4.07 3.34 -7.78
N SER A 41 -3.70 4.54 -8.23
CA SER A 41 -4.50 5.75 -8.03
C SER A 41 -5.90 5.65 -8.67
N LYS A 42 -5.99 5.12 -9.90
CA LYS A 42 -7.26 4.94 -10.60
C LYS A 42 -8.18 3.94 -9.91
N HIS A 43 -7.65 2.99 -9.13
CA HIS A 43 -8.44 1.98 -8.41
C HIS A 43 -8.96 2.45 -7.05
N VAL A 44 -8.65 3.67 -6.59
CA VAL A 44 -9.11 4.15 -5.27
C VAL A 44 -10.63 4.25 -5.15
N PHE A 45 -11.38 4.34 -6.25
CA PHE A 45 -12.86 4.29 -6.18
C PHE A 45 -13.39 2.97 -5.60
N LEU A 46 -12.61 1.89 -5.65
CA LEU A 46 -12.99 0.60 -5.08
C LEU A 46 -13.08 0.63 -3.55
N LEU A 47 -12.46 1.63 -2.91
CA LEU A 47 -12.56 1.84 -1.48
C LEU A 47 -14.00 2.13 -1.05
N ASP A 48 -14.74 2.85 -1.89
CA ASP A 48 -16.16 3.15 -1.68
C ASP A 48 -17.02 1.87 -1.78
N MET A 49 -16.46 0.78 -2.32
CA MET A 49 -17.05 -0.56 -2.40
C MET A 49 -16.51 -1.51 -1.33
N GLY A 50 -15.70 -1.02 -0.38
CA GLY A 50 -15.11 -1.81 0.70
C GLY A 50 -13.84 -2.58 0.34
N ILE A 51 -13.25 -2.32 -0.84
CA ILE A 51 -12.00 -2.96 -1.28
C ILE A 51 -10.83 -2.05 -0.94
N GLY A 52 -9.93 -2.54 -0.09
CA GLY A 52 -8.81 -1.77 0.44
C GLY A 52 -7.44 -2.37 0.11
N VAL A 53 -6.42 -1.88 0.82
CA VAL A 53 -5.04 -2.39 0.71
C VAL A 53 -4.92 -3.89 0.99
N PRO A 54 -5.63 -4.48 1.98
CA PRO A 54 -5.59 -5.94 2.19
C PRO A 54 -6.04 -6.75 0.97
N ASP A 55 -6.99 -6.22 0.18
CA ASP A 55 -7.48 -6.89 -1.03
C ASP A 55 -6.44 -6.84 -2.17
N LEU A 56 -5.62 -5.78 -2.23
CA LEU A 56 -4.48 -5.72 -3.14
C LEU A 56 -3.40 -6.76 -2.80
N GLU A 57 -3.13 -6.95 -1.50
CA GLU A 57 -2.20 -8.01 -1.04
C GLU A 57 -2.74 -9.39 -1.43
N LYS A 58 -4.04 -9.64 -1.18
CA LYS A 58 -4.72 -10.88 -1.59
C LYS A 58 -4.73 -11.09 -3.10
N PHE A 59 -4.89 -10.02 -3.89
CA PHE A 59 -4.76 -10.10 -5.34
C PHE A 59 -3.37 -10.61 -5.75
N GLY A 60 -2.31 -10.09 -5.14
CA GLY A 60 -0.93 -10.56 -5.34
C GLY A 60 -0.76 -12.05 -5.04
N GLU A 61 -1.35 -12.53 -3.94
CA GLU A 61 -1.32 -13.96 -3.58
C GLU A 61 -2.00 -14.83 -4.65
N ILE A 62 -3.17 -14.41 -5.16
CA ILE A 62 -3.91 -15.14 -6.19
C ILE A 62 -3.12 -15.19 -7.50
N VAL A 63 -2.53 -14.06 -7.91
CA VAL A 63 -1.69 -13.99 -9.12
C VAL A 63 -0.47 -14.90 -8.95
N ALA A 64 0.20 -14.87 -7.80
CA ALA A 64 1.31 -15.76 -7.53
C ALA A 64 0.90 -17.24 -7.59
N ASP A 65 -0.22 -17.63 -6.98
CA ASP A 65 -0.71 -19.00 -7.04
C ASP A 65 -1.03 -19.46 -8.47
N ALA A 66 -1.56 -18.56 -9.32
CA ALA A 66 -1.81 -18.86 -10.73
C ALA A 66 -0.51 -19.08 -11.53
N PHE A 67 0.46 -18.18 -11.40
CA PHE A 67 1.71 -18.24 -12.18
C PHE A 67 2.62 -19.40 -11.73
N LEU A 68 2.69 -19.67 -10.43
CA LEU A 68 3.60 -20.70 -9.91
C LEU A 68 3.15 -22.13 -10.22
N LYS A 69 1.97 -22.32 -10.79
CA LYS A 69 1.49 -23.59 -11.35
C LYS A 69 1.99 -23.86 -12.77
N LEU A 70 2.53 -22.85 -13.46
CA LEU A 70 3.03 -23.00 -14.83
C LEU A 70 4.33 -23.82 -14.84
N ASP A 71 4.39 -24.83 -15.71
CA ASP A 71 5.50 -25.79 -15.74
C ASP A 71 6.87 -25.10 -15.93
N GLY A 72 6.95 -24.09 -16.79
CA GLY A 72 8.18 -23.33 -17.02
C GLY A 72 8.70 -22.58 -15.78
N ILE A 73 7.82 -22.27 -14.83
CA ILE A 73 8.18 -21.57 -13.58
C ILE A 73 8.42 -22.58 -12.46
N ARG A 74 7.55 -23.58 -12.33
CA ARG A 74 7.59 -24.57 -11.24
C ARG A 74 8.83 -25.46 -11.27
N GLN A 75 9.40 -25.69 -12.44
CA GLN A 75 10.57 -26.56 -12.61
C GLN A 75 11.89 -25.93 -12.11
N SER A 76 11.93 -24.60 -11.91
CA SER A 76 13.12 -23.91 -11.39
C SER A 76 12.79 -23.14 -10.10
N LYS A 77 13.60 -23.37 -9.06
CA LYS A 77 13.48 -22.65 -7.78
C LYS A 77 13.81 -21.17 -7.95
N GLU A 78 14.80 -20.88 -8.78
CA GLU A 78 15.24 -19.54 -9.13
C GLU A 78 14.14 -18.80 -9.88
N ALA A 79 13.52 -19.44 -10.89
CA ALA A 79 12.38 -18.87 -11.61
C ALA A 79 11.19 -18.62 -10.66
N THR A 80 10.83 -19.60 -9.84
CA THR A 80 9.78 -19.44 -8.82
C THR A 80 10.05 -18.25 -7.89
N LYS A 81 11.30 -18.09 -7.43
CA LYS A 81 11.71 -16.97 -6.58
C LYS A 81 11.61 -15.63 -7.33
N ALA A 82 12.10 -15.58 -8.56
CA ALA A 82 12.05 -14.37 -9.39
C ALA A 82 10.60 -13.91 -9.64
N TRP A 83 9.71 -14.84 -10.00
CA TRP A 83 8.29 -14.53 -10.20
C TRP A 83 7.59 -14.04 -8.93
N ARG A 84 7.89 -14.62 -7.76
CA ARG A 84 7.38 -14.11 -6.48
C ARG A 84 7.83 -12.68 -6.21
N MET A 85 9.10 -12.39 -6.45
CA MET A 85 9.65 -11.04 -6.26
C MET A 85 9.03 -10.04 -7.24
N LEU A 86 8.87 -10.43 -8.51
CA LEU A 86 8.25 -9.60 -9.53
C LEU A 86 6.79 -9.26 -9.18
N ILE A 87 5.99 -10.26 -8.82
CA ILE A 87 4.57 -10.05 -8.46
C ILE A 87 4.47 -9.17 -7.21
N ALA A 88 5.32 -9.40 -6.20
CA ALA A 88 5.38 -8.54 -5.02
C ALA A 88 5.71 -7.08 -5.39
N SER A 89 6.66 -6.87 -6.31
CA SER A 89 7.03 -5.54 -6.81
C SER A 89 5.86 -4.86 -7.54
N ILE A 90 5.17 -5.57 -8.42
CA ILE A 90 4.00 -5.07 -9.15
C ILE A 90 2.92 -4.59 -8.18
N VAL A 91 2.58 -5.42 -7.20
CA VAL A 91 1.56 -5.10 -6.19
C VAL A 91 1.99 -3.93 -5.31
N ASP A 92 3.28 -3.83 -4.97
CA ASP A 92 3.80 -2.70 -4.19
C ASP A 92 3.67 -1.37 -4.94
N HIS A 93 4.00 -1.32 -6.24
CA HIS A 93 3.82 -0.10 -7.04
C HIS A 93 2.34 0.32 -7.12
N ILE A 94 1.42 -0.64 -7.31
CA ILE A 94 -0.02 -0.39 -7.31
C ILE A 94 -0.47 0.13 -5.93
N ARG A 95 -0.03 -0.52 -4.85
CA ARG A 95 -0.32 -0.10 -3.47
C ARG A 95 0.14 1.33 -3.22
N VAL A 96 1.37 1.68 -3.61
CA VAL A 96 1.92 3.03 -3.42
C VAL A 96 1.07 4.08 -4.14
N GLY A 97 0.62 3.80 -5.36
CA GLY A 97 -0.30 4.65 -6.10
C GLY A 97 -1.65 4.82 -5.39
N PHE A 98 -2.24 3.70 -4.98
CA PHE A 98 -3.51 3.65 -4.25
C PHE A 98 -3.46 4.46 -2.96
N GLU A 99 -2.49 4.19 -2.08
CA GLU A 99 -2.34 4.89 -0.80
C GLU A 99 -2.04 6.39 -0.98
N SER A 100 -1.33 6.76 -2.05
CA SER A 100 -1.06 8.16 -2.38
C SER A 100 -2.33 8.92 -2.74
N GLU A 101 -3.20 8.32 -3.56
CA GLU A 101 -4.46 8.93 -3.96
C GLU A 101 -5.48 8.91 -2.81
N VAL A 102 -5.50 7.87 -1.95
CA VAL A 102 -6.30 7.87 -0.71
C VAL A 102 -5.91 9.06 0.17
N ARG A 103 -4.62 9.28 0.41
CA ARG A 103 -4.13 10.43 1.18
C ARG A 103 -4.53 11.76 0.54
N LEU A 104 -4.51 11.83 -0.80
CA LEU A 104 -4.95 13.02 -1.53
C LEU A 104 -6.46 13.27 -1.36
N ARG A 105 -7.29 12.23 -1.49
CA ARG A 105 -8.74 12.31 -1.26
C ARG A 105 -9.05 12.78 0.15
N LYS A 106 -8.36 12.27 1.18
CA LYS A 106 -8.52 12.74 2.57
C LYS A 106 -8.22 14.24 2.72
N ARG A 107 -7.13 14.73 2.11
CA ARG A 107 -6.79 16.17 2.14
C ARG A 107 -7.78 17.05 1.38
N LYS A 108 -8.40 16.54 0.30
CA LYS A 108 -9.45 17.26 -0.44
C LYS A 108 -10.80 17.18 0.28
N GLY A 109 -11.06 16.06 0.96
CA GLY A 109 -12.25 15.74 1.75
C GLY A 109 -12.28 16.35 3.15
N SER A 110 -11.25 17.07 3.58
CA SER A 110 -11.33 17.97 4.75
C SER A 110 -12.25 19.20 4.50
N VAL A 111 -13.10 19.13 3.48
CA VAL A 111 -14.19 20.04 3.12
C VAL A 111 -15.49 19.21 2.90
N PHE A 112 -15.98 18.48 3.94
CA PHE A 112 -17.31 17.77 4.08
C PHE A 112 -17.34 16.22 3.95
N PRO A 113 -18.34 15.50 4.56
CA PRO A 113 -18.50 15.17 5.98
C PRO A 113 -18.75 13.64 6.26
N ASP A 114 -18.72 13.27 7.54
CA ASP A 114 -19.10 12.01 8.22
C ASP A 114 -19.54 10.78 7.38
N GLY A 115 -18.80 9.67 7.54
CA GLY A 115 -19.22 8.33 7.11
C GLY A 115 -18.10 7.39 6.64
N PHE A 116 -16.86 7.86 6.59
CA PHE A 116 -15.72 7.05 6.14
C PHE A 116 -15.20 6.17 7.29
N ASP A 117 -15.25 4.85 7.12
CA ASP A 117 -14.75 3.89 8.12
C ASP A 117 -13.23 3.96 8.21
N GLU A 118 -12.76 4.57 9.30
CA GLU A 118 -11.35 4.76 9.65
C GLU A 118 -10.59 3.42 9.74
N SER A 119 -11.29 2.32 10.03
CA SER A 119 -10.68 1.04 10.39
C SER A 119 -10.04 0.27 9.22
N LEU A 120 -10.41 0.58 7.97
CA LEU A 120 -9.89 -0.11 6.78
C LEU A 120 -8.42 0.21 6.47
N TYR A 121 -7.84 1.25 7.07
CA TYR A 121 -6.46 1.67 6.83
C TYR A 121 -5.55 1.61 8.07
N ASP A 122 -6.11 1.56 9.27
CA ASP A 122 -5.37 2.02 10.46
C ASP A 122 -4.47 0.97 11.14
N ARG A 123 -4.25 -0.20 10.52
CA ARG A 123 -3.47 -1.27 11.14
C ARG A 123 -1.95 -1.05 11.17
N ARG A 124 -1.39 0.02 10.58
CA ARG A 124 0.07 0.21 10.51
C ARG A 124 0.65 1.58 10.88
N ASN A 125 -0.14 2.61 11.16
CA ASN A 125 0.37 3.96 11.45
C ASN A 125 0.03 4.47 12.86
N SER A 126 0.37 3.71 13.90
CA SER A 126 0.49 4.27 15.25
C SER A 126 1.83 5.00 15.39
N MET A 127 1.90 6.23 14.85
CA MET A 127 2.97 7.18 15.18
C MET A 127 2.53 7.99 16.41
N PRO A 128 3.35 8.13 17.46
CA PRO A 128 2.97 8.89 18.65
C PRO A 128 2.98 10.39 18.36
N ASP A 129 1.91 11.07 18.77
CA ASP A 129 1.68 12.51 18.62
C ASP A 129 2.74 13.34 19.39
N PRO A 130 3.48 14.25 18.72
CA PRO A 130 4.35 15.19 19.40
C PRO A 130 3.58 16.49 19.64
N ARG A 131 2.80 16.58 20.72
CA ARG A 131 2.49 17.83 21.47
C ARG A 131 1.49 17.57 22.60
N ARG A 132 2.00 17.59 23.83
CA ARG A 132 1.24 18.10 24.98
C ARG A 132 2.11 19.09 25.76
N PRO A 133 1.76 20.38 25.84
CA PRO A 133 2.29 21.26 26.87
C PRO A 133 1.49 20.98 28.15
N SER A 134 2.08 20.27 29.11
CA SER A 134 1.47 20.07 30.42
C SER A 134 1.71 21.30 31.30
N LEU A 135 0.71 22.17 31.39
CA LEU A 135 0.53 23.04 32.55
C LEU A 135 -0.26 22.26 33.60
N SER A 136 0.39 21.95 34.73
CA SER A 136 -0.31 21.72 35.99
C SER A 136 0.59 22.09 37.16
N LEU A 137 0.26 23.20 37.81
CA LEU A 137 0.64 23.50 39.19
C LEU A 137 0.10 22.39 40.10
N HIS A 138 0.99 21.71 40.83
CA HIS A 138 0.62 21.18 42.13
C HIS A 138 1.77 21.34 43.12
N ALA A 139 1.50 22.14 44.14
CA ALA A 139 2.31 22.32 45.31
C ALA A 139 2.24 21.05 46.19
N ASN A 140 3.28 20.92 47.03
CA ASN A 140 3.36 20.09 48.23
C ASN A 140 3.53 18.58 48.04
N SER A 141 4.78 18.13 48.18
CA SER A 141 5.12 17.16 49.23
C SER A 141 6.63 17.19 49.47
N ILE A 142 7.04 17.93 50.50
CA ILE A 142 8.30 17.69 51.19
C ILE A 142 8.07 16.42 52.00
N ASP A 143 8.79 15.34 51.69
CA ASP A 143 9.46 14.54 52.72
C ASP A 143 10.37 13.47 52.10
N ASN A 144 11.65 13.64 52.43
CA ASN A 144 12.65 12.63 52.78
C ASN A 144 12.53 11.22 52.19
N VAL A 145 13.62 10.73 51.59
CA VAL A 145 14.44 9.61 52.15
C VAL A 145 15.51 9.15 51.14
N THR A 146 16.78 9.30 51.57
CA THR A 146 18.00 8.54 51.19
C THR A 146 18.56 8.60 49.76
N ARG A 147 19.80 9.08 49.64
CA ARG A 147 20.98 8.18 49.51
C ARG A 147 22.30 8.93 49.75
N LYS A 148 23.04 8.42 50.73
CA LYS A 148 24.48 8.60 50.95
C LYS A 148 25.25 7.71 49.96
N LEU A 149 26.52 8.05 49.73
CA LEU A 149 27.59 7.39 48.93
C LEU A 149 27.82 8.09 47.58
N SER A 150 29.03 8.43 47.13
CA SER A 150 30.41 8.46 47.67
C SER A 150 31.34 8.79 46.50
N GLN A 151 32.44 9.52 46.75
CA GLN A 151 33.66 9.65 45.90
C GLN A 151 33.46 10.42 44.58
N MET A 152 34.27 11.42 44.23
CA MET A 152 35.71 11.64 44.42
C MET A 152 36.04 13.05 44.91
#